data_AF-A0A0M0J3S6-F1
#
_entry.id   AF-A0A0M0J3S6-F1
#
_cell.length_a   1.000
_cell.length_b   1.000
_cell.length_c   1.000
_cell.angle_alpha   90.00
_cell.angle_beta   90.00
_cell.angle_gamma   90.00
#
_symmetry.space_group_name_H-M   'P 1'
#
loop_
_entity.id
_entity.type
_entity.pdbx_description
1 polymer ?
#
loop_
_entity_poly.entity_id
_entity_poly.type
_entity_poly.pdbx_seq_one_letter_code
_entity_poly.pdbx_strand_id
1 'polypeptide(L)' 'MVRSCSPGQKVRVSKQVTFMHVPGHKDGFQAQGSVGIVTRVIDESNLSPNRKVKIQFEEPKKWAGHFESFELEVVAS' A
#
# COMPACT_ATOMS: atom_id res chain seq x y z
N MET A 1 -0.86 8.71 -17.49
CA MET A 1 -0.95 9.58 -16.31
C MET A 1 -0.72 8.73 -15.07
N VAL A 2 0.35 8.98 -14.32
CA VAL A 2 0.55 8.35 -13.00
C VAL A 2 -0.50 8.94 -12.06
N ARG A 3 -1.43 8.14 -11.55
CA ARG A 3 -2.37 8.61 -10.54
C ARG A 3 -1.56 8.86 -9.26
N SER A 4 -1.41 10.13 -8.88
CA SER A 4 -0.73 10.53 -7.66
C SER A 4 -1.55 10.08 -6.45
N CYS A 5 -0.95 9.27 -5.57
CA CYS A 5 -1.51 8.98 -4.25
C CYS A 5 -1.14 10.11 -3.28
N SER A 6 -1.99 10.39 -2.30
CA SER A 6 -1.77 11.40 -1.26
C SER A 6 -2.17 10.85 0.11
N PRO A 7 -1.51 11.27 1.22
CA PRO A 7 -1.92 10.89 2.56
C PRO A 7 -3.41 11.15 2.82
N GLY A 8 -4.07 10.23 3.51
CA GLY A 8 -5.52 10.26 3.80
C GLY A 8 -6.39 9.64 2.71
N GLN A 9 -5.88 9.39 1.50
CA GLN A 9 -6.66 8.75 0.45
C GLN A 9 -6.92 7.28 0.72
N LYS A 10 -8.14 6.84 0.41
CA LYS A 10 -8.52 5.42 0.39
C LYS A 10 -8.13 4.81 -0.94
N VAL A 11 -7.39 3.71 -0.88
CA VAL A 11 -6.86 3.02 -2.05
C VAL A 11 -7.09 1.52 -1.93
N ARG A 12 -7.20 0.85 -3.09
CA ARG A 12 -7.25 -0.59 -3.23
C ARG A 12 -5.98 -1.08 -3.91
N VAL A 13 -5.40 -2.17 -3.41
CA VAL A 13 -4.30 -2.85 -4.10
C VAL A 13 -4.84 -3.54 -5.34
N SER A 14 -4.39 -3.14 -6.53
CA SER A 14 -4.89 -3.64 -7.82
C SER A 14 -4.02 -4.74 -8.42
N LYS A 15 -2.77 -4.86 -7.97
CA LYS A 15 -1.79 -5.85 -8.45
C LYS A 15 -1.55 -6.94 -7.41
N GLN A 16 -1.02 -8.07 -7.87
CA GLN A 16 -0.57 -9.14 -6.99
C GLN A 16 0.73 -8.70 -6.30
N VAL A 17 0.68 -8.59 -4.96
CA VAL A 17 1.80 -8.21 -4.10
C VAL A 17 1.74 -9.10 -2.86
N THR A 18 2.75 -9.94 -2.68
CA THR A 18 2.81 -10.86 -1.53
C THR A 18 3.68 -10.28 -0.42
N PHE A 19 3.14 -10.22 0.79
CA PHE A 19 3.88 -9.79 1.98
C PHE A 19 4.11 -10.95 2.94
N MET A 20 5.31 -11.04 3.51
CA MET A 20 5.68 -12.09 4.47
C MET A 20 5.56 -11.66 5.93
N HIS A 21 5.30 -10.38 6.19
CA HIS A 21 5.26 -9.81 7.54
C HIS A 21 3.84 -9.57 8.07
N VAL A 22 2.81 -10.01 7.34
CA VAL A 22 1.42 -9.80 7.72
C VAL A 22 1.06 -10.74 8.89
N PRO A 23 0.55 -10.23 10.02
CA PRO A 23 0.29 -11.05 11.21
C PRO A 23 -0.65 -12.24 10.94
N GLY A 24 -0.20 -13.44 11.28
CA GLY A 24 -0.97 -14.67 11.05
C GLY A 24 -0.79 -15.32 9.67
N HIS A 25 -0.02 -14.69 8.77
CA HIS A 25 0.20 -15.17 7.41
C HIS A 25 1.69 -15.42 7.14
N LYS A 26 2.27 -16.39 7.86
CA LYS A 26 3.72 -16.70 7.79
C LYS A 26 4.16 -17.24 6.42
N ASP A 27 3.25 -17.89 5.70
CA ASP A 27 3.50 -18.45 4.36
C ASP A 27 3.29 -17.42 3.23
N GLY A 28 2.98 -16.17 3.61
CA GLY A 28 2.72 -15.07 2.68
C GLY A 28 1.26 -14.66 2.65
N PHE A 29 1.05 -13.37 2.47
CA PHE A 29 -0.26 -12.74 2.32
C PHE A 29 -0.34 -12.03 0.98
N GLN A 30 -1.25 -12.48 0.12
CA GLN A 30 -1.55 -11.83 -1.15
C GLN A 30 -2.45 -10.61 -0.90
N ALA A 31 -1.89 -9.40 -1.06
CA ALA A 31 -2.57 -8.16 -0.72
C ALA A 31 -3.54 -7.63 -1.79
N GLN A 32 -3.60 -8.25 -2.97
CA GLN A 32 -4.51 -7.81 -4.04
C GLN A 32 -5.97 -7.75 -3.53
N GLY A 33 -6.65 -6.65 -3.81
CA GLY A 33 -8.02 -6.39 -3.35
C GLY A 33 -8.13 -5.78 -1.96
N SER A 34 -7.07 -5.82 -1.14
CA SER A 34 -7.05 -5.14 0.16
C SER A 34 -7.26 -3.63 -0.01
N VAL A 35 -8.06 -3.06 0.88
CA VAL A 35 -8.37 -1.63 0.90
C VAL A 35 -7.76 -1.01 2.16
N GLY A 36 -7.02 0.07 1.98
CA GLY A 36 -6.34 0.77 3.06
C GLY A 36 -6.30 2.27 2.84
N ILE A 37 -5.70 2.96 3.81
CA ILE A 37 -5.52 4.42 3.78
C ILE A 37 -4.04 4.72 3.57
N VAL A 38 -3.72 5.59 2.61
CA VAL A 38 -2.37 6.09 2.42
C VAL A 38 -1.98 6.90 3.66
N THR A 39 -0.90 6.50 4.33
CA THR A 39 -0.40 7.18 5.53
C THR A 39 0.82 8.05 5.24
N ARG A 40 1.61 7.70 4.23
CA ARG A 40 2.79 8.47 3.81
C ARG A 40 3.10 8.25 2.33
N VAL A 41 3.61 9.30 1.69
CA VAL A 41 4.29 9.21 0.40
C VAL A 41 5.70 9.73 0.62
N ILE A 42 6.71 8.91 0.33
CA ILE A 42 8.13 9.22 0.55
C ILE A 42 8.66 9.89 -0.73
N ASP A 43 9.03 11.16 -0.65
CA ASP A 43 9.53 11.96 -1.79
C ASP A 43 10.68 12.90 -1.39
N GLU A 44 11.29 12.65 -0.24
CA GLU A 44 12.45 13.38 0.25
C GLU A 44 13.67 13.11 -0.66
N SER A 45 14.37 14.17 -1.07
CA SER A 45 15.45 14.11 -2.07
C SER A 45 16.67 13.29 -1.63
N ASN A 46 16.82 13.03 -0.33
CA ASN A 46 17.89 12.23 0.25
C ASN A 46 17.52 10.73 0.35
N LEU A 47 16.33 10.32 -0.09
CA LEU A 47 15.86 8.95 -0.04
C LEU A 47 15.56 8.43 -1.45
N SER A 48 15.79 7.13 -1.66
CA SER A 48 15.52 6.46 -2.94
C SER A 48 14.72 5.15 -2.75
N PRO A 49 13.54 5.19 -2.09
CA PRO A 49 12.75 3.99 -1.91
C PRO A 49 12.15 3.56 -3.27
N ASN A 50 12.25 2.27 -3.56
CA ASN A 50 11.60 1.67 -4.73
C ASN A 50 10.07 1.67 -4.60
N ARG A 51 9.53 1.68 -3.37
CA ARG A 51 8.09 1.68 -3.06
C ARG A 51 7.74 2.87 -2.16
N LYS A 52 7.36 3.99 -2.77
CA LYS A 52 7.18 5.28 -2.09
C LYS A 52 5.91 5.40 -1.23
N VAL A 53 4.87 4.62 -1.52
CA VAL A 53 3.54 4.81 -0.91
C VAL A 53 3.36 3.85 0.25
N LYS A 54 3.25 4.37 1.47
CA LYS A 54 2.93 3.58 2.67
C LYS A 54 1.42 3.60 2.92
N ILE A 55 0.83 2.43 3.09
CA ILE A 55 -0.60 2.25 3.35
C ILE A 55 -0.78 1.52 4.68
N GLN A 56 -1.77 1.96 5.46
CA GLN A 56 -2.28 1.24 6.62
C GLN A 56 -3.57 0.51 6.25
N PHE A 57 -3.64 -0.77 6.59
CA PHE A 57 -4.81 -1.62 6.43
C PHE A 57 -5.35 -2.00 7.80
N GLU A 58 -6.66 -2.20 7.91
CA GLU A 58 -7.30 -2.70 9.12
C GLU A 58 -7.27 -4.24 9.17
N GLU A 59 -7.43 -4.90 8.02
CA GLU A 59 -7.48 -6.36 7.93
C GLU A 59 -6.38 -6.92 7.02
N PRO A 60 -5.77 -8.07 7.38
CA PRO A 60 -5.91 -8.76 8.66
C PRO A 60 -5.12 -8.09 9.80
N LYS A 61 -5.73 -7.98 10.99
CA LYS A 61 -5.06 -7.64 12.27
C LYS A 61 -4.18 -6.37 12.25
N LYS A 62 -4.57 -5.35 11.49
CA LYS A 62 -3.83 -4.10 11.31
C LYS A 62 -2.39 -4.31 10.83
N TRP A 63 -2.14 -4.05 9.56
CA TRP A 63 -0.80 -4.16 8.97
C TRP A 63 -0.52 -2.98 8.04
N ALA A 64 0.75 -2.77 7.75
CA ALA A 64 1.20 -1.72 6.84
C ALA A 64 2.05 -2.31 5.72
N GLY A 65 1.93 -1.74 4.53
CA GLY A 65 2.70 -2.14 3.35
C GLY A 65 3.20 -0.92 2.58
N HIS A 66 4.34 -1.09 1.90
CA HIS A 66 4.86 -0.12 0.95
C HIS A 66 4.57 -0.59 -0.47
N PHE A 67 4.16 0.34 -1.33
CA PHE A 67 3.74 0.07 -2.70
C PHE A 67 4.29 1.10 -3.68
N GLU A 68 4.35 0.71 -4.94
CA GLU A 68 4.44 1.63 -6.07
C GLU A 68 3.05 2.14 -6.46
N SER A 69 2.98 3.36 -6.99
CA SER A 69 1.68 3.97 -7.33
C SER A 69 0.89 3.18 -8.38
N PHE A 70 1.55 2.42 -9.26
CA PHE A 70 0.86 1.59 -10.27
C PHE A 70 0.21 0.32 -9.67
N GLU A 71 0.61 -0.06 -8.45
CA GLU A 71 0.04 -1.20 -7.73
C GLU A 71 -1.31 -0.87 -7.08
N LEU A 72 -1.74 0.40 -7.18
CA LEU A 72 -2.84 0.97 -6.41
C LEU A 72 -3.89 1.62 -7.30
N GLU A 73 -5.13 1.54 -6.85
CA GLU A 73 -6.27 2.26 -7.42
C GLU A 73 -6.92 3.12 -6.35
N VAL A 74 -7.16 4.40 -6.65
CA VAL A 74 -7.95 5.27 -5.77
C VAL A 74 -9.38 4.76 -5.73
N VAL A 75 -9.90 4.56 -4.53
CA VAL A 75 -11.31 4.24 -4.32
C VAL A 75 -12.04 5.57 -4.24
N ALA A 76 -12.87 5.89 -5.24
CA ALA A 76 -13.73 7.06 -5.17
C ALA A 76 -14.64 6.95 -3.95
N SER A 77 -14.71 8.03 -3.17
CA SER A 77 -15.66 8.18 -2.07
C SER A 77 -17.09 8.21 -2.60
#